data_AF-A0AAN6WSI0-F1
#
_entry.id   AF-A0AAN6WSI0-F1
#
_cell.length_a   1.000
_cell.length_b   1.000
_cell.length_c   1.000
_cell.angle_alpha   90.00
_cell.angle_beta   90.00
_cell.angle_gamma   90.00
#
_symmetry.space_group_name_H-M   'P 1'
#
loop_
_entity.id
_entity.type
_entity.pdbx_description
1 polymer ?
#
loop_
_entity_poly.entity_id
_entity_poly.type
_entity_poly.pdbx_seq_one_letter_code
_entity_poly.pdbx_strand_id
1 'polypeptide(L)'
;MEIKGHFFGQSSMGRRIVARANCAVKMPNDTTDEELRLFAALGCGIQTGVGAILNVAKPKTGSSICIFGAGSVGLAACFAAALTFPSKLVVVDNSPVKLGMLPESVKTVVSDLVDSSTAIRGEEELVATLKALSPGGHGFDFVFDCVGRGDLVKAGHLVLRSRGTVISVAGSTDMALQVTLSQHLGRGITYRGTHQGDSVPSVSIPLMIDLWRQGNFPFDHLVRFYEFDELHEAWQDLKAGKVIKPVLVNMG
;
A
#
# COMPACT_ATOMS: atom_id res chain seq x y z
N MET A 1 2.04 20.85 30.35
CA MET A 1 2.00 20.08 29.09
C MET A 1 0.68 20.42 28.41
N GLU A 2 0.71 21.01 27.22
CA GLU A 2 -0.51 21.38 26.48
C GLU A 2 -1.07 20.13 25.79
N ILE A 3 -2.31 19.75 26.09
CA ILE A 3 -2.98 18.63 25.44
C ILE A 3 -3.35 19.07 24.03
N LYS A 4 -2.80 18.39 23.02
CA LYS A 4 -3.12 18.62 21.61
C LYS A 4 -4.08 17.53 21.10
N GLY A 5 -5.07 17.93 20.31
CA GLY A 5 -6.07 17.06 19.70
C GLY A 5 -6.10 17.17 18.18
N HIS A 6 -7.16 16.63 17.56
CA HIS A 6 -7.39 16.67 16.11
C HIS A 6 -6.29 16.01 15.25
N PHE A 7 -5.60 14.99 15.78
CA PHE A 7 -4.70 14.19 14.96
C PHE A 7 -5.51 13.52 13.83
N PHE A 8 -5.20 13.88 12.58
CA PHE A 8 -6.00 13.53 11.39
C PHE A 8 -7.51 13.86 11.54
N GLY A 9 -7.85 14.88 12.33
CA GLY A 9 -9.23 15.27 12.59
C GLY A 9 -10.06 14.25 13.38
N GLN A 10 -9.43 13.20 13.94
CA GLN A 10 -10.10 12.11 14.66
C GLN A 10 -9.57 11.91 16.09
N SER A 11 -8.25 11.93 16.32
CA SER A 11 -7.65 11.56 17.62
C SER A 11 -8.28 10.28 18.21
N SER A 12 -8.34 9.21 17.42
CA SER A 12 -9.16 8.00 17.64
C SER A 12 -8.69 7.05 18.75
N MET A 13 -7.58 7.34 19.44
CA MET A 13 -7.17 6.63 20.65
C MET A 13 -7.90 7.16 21.89
N GLY A 14 -9.24 7.20 21.83
CA GLY A 14 -10.10 7.69 22.90
C GLY A 14 -11.48 7.06 22.83
N ARG A 15 -12.12 6.87 24.00
CA ARG A 15 -13.43 6.21 24.10
C ARG A 15 -14.57 6.98 23.41
N ARG A 16 -14.39 8.29 23.26
CA ARG A 16 -15.25 9.21 22.50
C ARG A 16 -14.37 10.21 21.78
N ILE A 17 -14.76 10.60 20.58
CA ILE A 17 -14.06 11.61 19.79
C ILE A 17 -15.03 12.64 19.25
N VAL A 18 -14.50 13.82 18.93
CA VAL A 18 -15.19 14.83 18.12
C VAL A 18 -14.52 14.88 16.77
N ALA A 19 -15.23 14.44 15.74
CA ALA A 19 -14.78 14.48 14.36
C ALA A 19 -15.72 15.36 13.53
N ARG A 20 -15.19 15.94 12.45
CA ARG A 20 -16.06 16.60 11.46
C ARG A 20 -16.84 15.52 10.70
N ALA A 21 -18.08 15.84 10.35
CA ALA A 21 -18.94 14.90 9.62
C ALA A 21 -18.32 14.41 8.31
N ASN A 22 -17.55 15.25 7.61
CA ASN A 22 -16.85 14.88 6.37
C ASN A 22 -15.63 13.96 6.58
N CYS A 23 -15.21 13.73 7.83
CA CYS A 23 -14.17 12.77 8.20
C CYS A 23 -14.75 11.45 8.71
N ALA A 24 -16.09 11.32 8.78
CA ALA A 24 -16.78 10.12 9.23
C ALA A 24 -17.54 9.50 8.06
N VAL A 25 -17.19 8.27 7.69
CA VAL A 25 -17.89 7.52 6.65
C VAL A 25 -18.96 6.67 7.30
N LYS A 26 -20.22 6.86 6.89
CA LYS A 26 -21.34 6.05 7.38
C LYS A 26 -21.21 4.63 6.83
N MET A 27 -21.27 3.63 7.73
CA MET A 27 -21.22 2.22 7.35
C MET A 27 -22.59 1.73 6.84
N PRO A 28 -22.62 0.68 5.99
CA PRO A 28 -23.84 -0.01 5.61
C PRO A 28 -24.68 -0.42 6.83
N ASN A 29 -26.02 -0.36 6.72
CA ASN A 29 -26.92 -0.65 7.84
C ASN A 29 -26.82 -2.11 8.35
N ASP A 30 -26.31 -3.03 7.53
CA ASP A 30 -26.12 -4.43 7.84
C ASP A 30 -24.73 -4.74 8.45
N THR A 31 -23.92 -3.72 8.73
CA THR A 31 -22.58 -3.89 9.32
C THR A 31 -22.70 -4.38 10.76
N THR A 32 -22.10 -5.55 11.04
CA THR A 32 -22.00 -6.12 12.38
C THR A 32 -20.92 -5.43 13.23
N ASP A 33 -20.92 -5.64 14.54
CA ASP A 33 -19.89 -5.10 15.43
C ASP A 33 -18.48 -5.63 15.11
N GLU A 34 -18.37 -6.90 14.70
CA GLU A 34 -17.12 -7.53 14.29
C GLU A 34 -16.58 -6.90 13.00
N GLU A 35 -17.45 -6.73 12.00
CA GLU A 35 -17.11 -6.02 10.77
C GLU A 35 -16.73 -4.56 11.05
N LEU A 36 -17.44 -3.88 11.95
CA LEU A 36 -17.13 -2.49 12.29
C LEU A 36 -15.72 -2.35 12.85
N ARG A 37 -15.29 -3.28 13.73
CA ARG A 37 -13.91 -3.33 14.26
C ARG A 37 -12.91 -3.54 13.14
N LEU A 38 -13.19 -4.45 12.21
CA LEU A 38 -12.33 -4.71 11.05
C LEU A 38 -12.24 -3.48 10.13
N PHE A 39 -13.35 -2.80 9.86
CA PHE A 39 -13.43 -1.68 8.94
C PHE A 39 -12.69 -0.43 9.45
N ALA A 40 -12.35 -0.36 10.74
CA ALA A 40 -11.46 0.65 11.28
C ALA A 40 -10.08 0.70 10.57
N ALA A 41 -9.64 -0.42 9.98
CA ALA A 41 -8.39 -0.50 9.22
C ALA A 41 -8.41 0.26 7.87
N LEU A 42 -9.60 0.56 7.34
CA LEU A 42 -9.78 1.03 5.96
C LEU A 42 -9.51 2.53 5.77
N GLY A 43 -9.56 3.35 6.83
CA GLY A 43 -9.58 4.82 6.71
C GLY A 43 -8.27 5.51 6.32
N CYS A 44 -7.16 4.80 6.08
CA CYS A 44 -5.87 5.42 5.74
C CYS A 44 -5.00 4.54 4.83
N GLY A 45 -4.10 3.74 5.40
CA GLY A 45 -3.07 3.02 4.63
C GLY A 45 -3.63 2.04 3.59
N ILE A 46 -4.68 1.29 3.95
CA ILE A 46 -5.32 0.34 3.04
C ILE A 46 -5.98 1.08 1.86
N GLN A 47 -6.81 2.09 2.15
CA GLN A 47 -7.41 2.96 1.12
C GLN A 47 -6.36 3.60 0.22
N THR A 48 -5.24 4.05 0.79
CA THR A 48 -4.14 4.66 0.03
C THR A 48 -3.60 3.69 -1.03
N GLY A 49 -3.33 2.44 -0.64
CA GLY A 49 -2.83 1.42 -1.56
C GLY A 49 -3.84 1.07 -2.65
N VAL A 50 -5.09 0.85 -2.25
CA VAL A 50 -6.19 0.54 -3.19
C VAL A 50 -6.40 1.67 -4.19
N GLY A 51 -6.47 2.92 -3.70
CA GLY A 51 -6.68 4.08 -4.54
C GLY A 51 -5.51 4.36 -5.49
N ALA A 52 -4.27 4.12 -5.06
CA ALA A 52 -3.12 4.23 -5.94
C ALA A 52 -3.24 3.32 -7.19
N ILE A 53 -3.81 2.13 -7.02
CA ILE A 53 -4.08 1.22 -8.15
C ILE A 53 -5.32 1.66 -8.93
N LEU A 54 -6.48 1.71 -8.27
CA LEU A 54 -7.78 1.80 -8.94
C LEU A 54 -8.16 3.21 -9.34
N ASN A 55 -7.68 4.24 -8.63
CA ASN A 55 -7.98 5.64 -8.94
C ASN A 55 -6.86 6.31 -9.72
N VAL A 56 -5.59 5.98 -9.43
CA VAL A 56 -4.44 6.69 -9.99
C VAL A 56 -3.85 5.96 -11.19
N ALA A 57 -3.39 4.73 -11.00
CA ALA A 57 -2.71 3.99 -12.06
C ALA A 57 -3.67 3.53 -13.16
N LYS A 58 -4.85 3.03 -12.76
CA LYS A 58 -5.87 2.46 -13.67
C LYS A 58 -5.24 1.52 -14.69
N PRO A 59 -4.48 0.49 -14.24
CA PRO A 59 -3.78 -0.41 -15.14
C PRO A 59 -4.79 -1.09 -16.08
N LYS A 60 -4.37 -1.27 -17.33
CA LYS A 60 -5.15 -2.10 -18.26
C LYS A 60 -4.87 -3.56 -17.93
N THR A 61 -5.79 -4.45 -18.29
CA THR A 61 -5.53 -5.89 -18.27
C THR A 61 -4.21 -6.21 -18.96
N GLY A 62 -3.38 -7.01 -18.31
CA GLY A 62 -2.05 -7.36 -18.81
C GLY A 62 -0.96 -6.33 -18.53
N SER A 63 -1.22 -5.23 -17.81
CA SER A 63 -0.14 -4.34 -17.34
C SER A 63 0.82 -5.06 -16.39
N SER A 64 2.07 -4.62 -16.39
CA SER A 64 3.13 -5.08 -15.49
C SER A 64 3.33 -4.10 -14.34
N ILE A 65 3.34 -4.61 -13.13
CA ILE A 65 3.30 -3.83 -11.89
C ILE A 65 4.42 -4.29 -10.95
N CYS A 66 5.17 -3.33 -10.42
CA CYS A 66 6.14 -3.55 -9.35
C CYS A 66 5.76 -2.72 -8.13
N ILE A 67 5.77 -3.29 -6.93
CA ILE A 67 5.42 -2.61 -5.68
C ILE A 67 6.62 -2.67 -4.74
N PHE A 68 7.12 -1.51 -4.35
CA PHE A 68 8.13 -1.37 -3.31
C PHE A 68 7.46 -1.17 -1.96
N GLY A 69 7.73 -2.09 -1.03
CA GLY A 69 7.18 -2.14 0.31
C GLY A 69 6.01 -3.12 0.44
N ALA A 70 6.11 -4.05 1.39
CA ALA A 70 5.07 -4.98 1.82
C ALA A 70 4.47 -4.57 3.18
N GLY A 71 4.36 -3.26 3.43
CA GLY A 71 3.59 -2.71 4.55
C GLY A 71 2.09 -2.64 4.24
N SER A 72 1.30 -2.02 5.13
CA SER A 72 -0.15 -1.91 4.96
C SER A 72 -0.58 -1.26 3.64
N VAL A 73 0.17 -0.26 3.15
CA VAL A 73 -0.14 0.41 1.88
C VAL A 73 0.21 -0.48 0.69
N GLY A 74 1.42 -1.04 0.68
CA GLY A 74 1.89 -1.84 -0.46
C GLY A 74 1.21 -3.19 -0.59
N LEU A 75 0.86 -3.87 0.51
CA LEU A 75 0.07 -5.09 0.45
C LEU A 75 -1.38 -4.82 0.02
N ALA A 76 -1.99 -3.71 0.46
CA ALA A 76 -3.30 -3.29 -0.05
C ALA A 76 -3.25 -2.94 -1.55
N ALA A 77 -2.18 -2.29 -2.02
CA ALA A 77 -1.94 -2.06 -3.44
C ALA A 77 -1.73 -3.39 -4.19
N CYS A 78 -1.04 -4.37 -3.61
CA CYS A 78 -0.87 -5.70 -4.21
C CYS A 78 -2.21 -6.41 -4.39
N PHE A 79 -3.07 -6.38 -3.36
CA PHE A 79 -4.40 -7.00 -3.41
C PHE A 79 -5.27 -6.31 -4.46
N ALA A 80 -5.25 -4.98 -4.53
CA ALA A 80 -5.96 -4.24 -5.57
C ALA A 80 -5.39 -4.49 -6.98
N ALA A 81 -4.06 -4.61 -7.12
CA ALA A 81 -3.41 -4.92 -8.38
C ALA A 81 -3.83 -6.30 -8.91
N ALA A 82 -3.99 -7.29 -8.04
CA ALA A 82 -4.45 -8.62 -8.40
C ALA A 82 -5.82 -8.60 -9.09
N LEU A 83 -6.71 -7.67 -8.71
CA LEU A 83 -8.03 -7.46 -9.35
C LEU A 83 -7.95 -6.91 -10.78
N THR A 84 -6.77 -6.48 -11.23
CA THR A 84 -6.58 -5.85 -12.56
C THR A 84 -6.02 -6.81 -13.61
N PHE A 85 -5.86 -8.09 -13.25
CA PHE A 85 -5.32 -9.14 -14.12
C PHE A 85 -3.96 -8.73 -14.75
N PRO A 86 -2.94 -8.44 -13.93
CA PRO A 86 -1.64 -8.03 -14.42
C PRO A 86 -0.95 -9.19 -15.13
N SER A 87 -0.14 -8.90 -16.15
CA SER A 87 0.72 -9.92 -16.78
C SER A 87 1.93 -10.26 -15.91
N LYS A 88 2.32 -9.32 -15.05
CA LYS A 88 3.42 -9.46 -14.10
C LYS A 88 3.12 -8.61 -12.87
N LEU A 89 3.18 -9.19 -11.69
CA LEU A 89 3.05 -8.49 -10.41
C LEU A 89 4.21 -8.88 -9.50
N VAL A 90 5.07 -7.91 -9.18
CA VAL A 90 6.25 -8.12 -8.35
C VAL A 90 6.12 -7.28 -7.08
N VAL A 91 6.41 -7.89 -5.92
CA VAL A 91 6.46 -7.19 -4.63
C VAL A 91 7.88 -7.27 -4.07
N VAL A 92 8.43 -6.14 -3.67
CA VAL A 92 9.78 -6.03 -3.11
C VAL A 92 9.68 -5.52 -1.68
N ASP A 93 10.33 -6.19 -0.73
CA ASP A 93 10.47 -5.70 0.64
C ASP A 93 11.76 -6.25 1.25
N ASN A 94 12.21 -5.68 2.36
CA ASN A 94 13.38 -6.17 3.10
C ASN A 94 13.00 -7.11 4.26
N SER A 95 11.72 -7.46 4.39
CA SER A 95 11.22 -8.39 5.39
C SER A 95 10.64 -9.62 4.70
N PRO A 96 11.35 -10.76 4.70
CA PRO A 96 10.80 -12.01 4.17
C PRO A 96 9.54 -12.44 4.93
N VAL A 97 9.43 -12.08 6.22
CA VAL A 97 8.23 -12.29 7.03
C VAL A 97 7.02 -11.57 6.42
N LYS A 98 7.14 -10.29 6.07
CA LYS A 98 6.03 -9.53 5.46
C LYS A 98 5.69 -10.03 4.07
N LEU A 99 6.69 -10.40 3.26
CA LEU A 99 6.47 -11.02 1.95
C LEU A 99 5.70 -12.35 2.07
N GLY A 100 5.94 -13.10 3.14
CA GLY A 100 5.23 -14.36 3.44
C GLY A 100 3.78 -14.20 3.91
N MET A 101 3.35 -13.00 4.30
CA MET A 101 2.00 -12.73 4.84
C MET A 101 0.91 -12.57 3.75
N LEU A 102 1.21 -12.86 2.49
CA LEU A 102 0.21 -12.87 1.42
C LEU A 102 -0.78 -14.03 1.62
N PRO A 103 -2.10 -13.80 1.48
CA PRO A 103 -3.07 -14.87 1.42
C PRO A 103 -2.89 -15.70 0.14
N GLU A 104 -3.23 -16.99 0.20
CA GLU A 104 -3.05 -17.92 -0.93
C GLU A 104 -3.76 -17.45 -2.20
N SER A 105 -4.95 -16.85 -2.07
CA SER A 105 -5.69 -16.28 -3.21
C SER A 105 -4.87 -15.26 -4.01
N VAL A 106 -4.09 -14.44 -3.31
CA VAL A 106 -3.24 -13.40 -3.92
C VAL A 106 -1.91 -13.98 -4.41
N LYS A 107 -1.34 -14.97 -3.72
CA LYS A 107 -0.09 -15.63 -4.14
C LYS A 107 -0.16 -16.22 -5.54
N THR A 108 -1.34 -16.69 -5.97
CA THR A 108 -1.53 -17.21 -7.33
C THR A 108 -1.39 -16.15 -8.44
N VAL A 109 -1.54 -14.87 -8.10
CA VAL A 109 -1.45 -13.74 -9.03
C VAL A 109 -0.10 -13.02 -8.94
N VAL A 110 0.50 -12.98 -7.75
CA VAL A 110 1.83 -12.42 -7.56
C VAL A 110 2.86 -13.30 -8.23
N SER A 111 3.58 -12.74 -9.20
CA SER A 111 4.56 -13.46 -10.00
C SER A 111 5.85 -13.70 -9.23
N ASP A 112 6.32 -12.71 -8.48
CA ASP A 112 7.58 -12.78 -7.74
C ASP A 112 7.55 -11.96 -6.46
N LEU A 113 8.22 -12.49 -5.44
CA LEU A 113 8.52 -11.81 -4.18
C LEU A 113 10.03 -11.63 -4.10
N VAL A 114 10.47 -10.38 -3.96
CA VAL A 114 11.90 -10.04 -3.91
C VAL A 114 12.26 -9.62 -2.48
N ASP A 115 13.02 -10.47 -1.79
CA ASP A 115 13.65 -10.11 -0.51
C ASP A 115 14.92 -9.29 -0.75
N SER A 116 14.82 -7.98 -0.54
CA SER A 116 15.95 -7.08 -0.72
C SER A 116 16.94 -7.06 0.45
N SER A 117 16.69 -7.81 1.53
CA SER A 117 17.59 -7.84 2.70
C SER A 117 18.82 -8.72 2.50
N THR A 118 18.70 -9.74 1.67
CA THR A 118 19.75 -10.73 1.43
C THR A 118 20.16 -10.82 -0.04
N ALA A 119 19.23 -10.59 -0.97
CA ALA A 119 19.45 -10.83 -2.39
C ALA A 119 19.94 -9.62 -3.18
N ILE A 120 19.99 -8.41 -2.59
CA ILE A 120 20.22 -7.15 -3.31
C ILE A 120 21.27 -6.29 -2.60
N ARG A 121 22.38 -5.96 -3.27
CA ARG A 121 23.48 -5.12 -2.79
C ARG A 121 23.47 -3.76 -3.51
N GLY A 122 22.39 -3.01 -3.31
CA GLY A 122 22.26 -1.62 -3.78
C GLY A 122 21.42 -1.45 -5.05
N GLU A 123 21.38 -0.22 -5.55
CA GLU A 123 20.47 0.21 -6.62
C GLU A 123 20.71 -0.57 -7.94
N GLU A 124 21.96 -0.79 -8.33
CA GLU A 124 22.30 -1.44 -9.60
C GLU A 124 21.78 -2.89 -9.67
N GLU A 125 22.01 -3.66 -8.59
CA GLU A 125 21.54 -5.05 -8.49
C GLU A 125 20.02 -5.12 -8.39
N LEU A 126 19.39 -4.17 -7.68
CA LEU A 126 17.93 -4.04 -7.64
C LEU A 126 17.36 -3.83 -9.04
N VAL A 127 17.92 -2.87 -9.78
CA VAL A 127 17.48 -2.53 -11.14
C VAL A 127 17.69 -3.70 -12.09
N ALA A 128 18.84 -4.38 -12.02
CA ALA A 128 19.13 -5.55 -12.85
C ALA A 128 18.14 -6.70 -12.57
N THR A 129 17.91 -7.01 -11.30
CA THR A 129 16.95 -8.04 -10.86
C THR A 129 15.55 -7.73 -11.37
N LEU A 130 15.07 -6.51 -11.14
CA LEU A 130 13.72 -6.10 -11.54
C LEU A 130 13.56 -6.07 -13.07
N LYS A 131 14.59 -5.65 -13.83
CA LYS A 131 14.56 -5.78 -15.29
C LYS A 131 14.45 -7.23 -15.73
N ALA A 132 15.23 -8.14 -15.14
CA ALA A 132 15.16 -9.56 -15.47
C ALA A 132 13.77 -10.16 -15.18
N LEU A 133 13.10 -9.72 -14.11
CA LEU A 133 11.73 -10.13 -13.78
C LEU A 133 10.67 -9.49 -14.67
N SER A 134 10.93 -8.30 -15.24
CA SER A 134 9.98 -7.59 -16.08
C SER A 134 9.73 -8.28 -17.43
N PRO A 135 8.54 -8.13 -18.04
CA PRO A 135 8.24 -8.73 -19.34
C PRO A 135 9.25 -8.34 -20.43
N GLY A 136 9.96 -9.34 -20.97
CA GLY A 136 10.96 -9.15 -22.02
C GLY A 136 12.18 -8.33 -21.63
N GLY A 137 12.41 -8.07 -20.34
CA GLY A 137 13.51 -7.22 -19.89
C GLY A 137 13.29 -5.71 -20.08
N HIS A 138 12.09 -5.30 -20.49
CA HIS A 138 11.81 -3.92 -20.90
C HIS A 138 11.40 -2.98 -19.77
N GLY A 139 11.20 -3.51 -18.56
CA GLY A 139 10.69 -2.77 -17.40
C GLY A 139 9.17 -2.85 -17.23
N PHE A 140 8.67 -2.18 -16.20
CA PHE A 140 7.28 -2.23 -15.76
C PHE A 140 6.45 -1.06 -16.30
N ASP A 141 5.15 -1.29 -16.54
CA ASP A 141 4.17 -0.23 -16.85
C ASP A 141 3.99 0.68 -15.63
N PHE A 142 3.93 0.10 -14.43
CA PHE A 142 3.76 0.85 -13.18
C PHE A 142 4.73 0.37 -12.11
N VAL A 143 5.29 1.32 -11.37
CA VAL A 143 6.07 1.06 -10.15
C VAL A 143 5.47 1.88 -9.01
N PHE A 144 5.13 1.23 -7.90
CA PHE A 144 4.57 1.88 -6.72
C PHE A 144 5.61 2.01 -5.62
N ASP A 145 5.89 3.23 -5.17
CA ASP A 145 6.71 3.48 -4.00
C ASP A 145 5.81 3.64 -2.76
N CYS A 146 5.77 2.58 -1.95
CA CYS A 146 5.06 2.53 -0.68
C CYS A 146 6.00 2.62 0.53
N VAL A 147 7.27 2.97 0.32
CA VAL A 147 8.30 3.06 1.37
C VAL A 147 8.65 4.52 1.66
N GLY A 148 8.71 5.37 0.62
CA GLY A 148 9.02 6.79 0.75
C GLY A 148 10.52 7.04 0.88
N ARG A 149 11.33 6.32 0.10
CA ARG A 149 12.78 6.55 0.01
C ARG A 149 13.19 7.00 -1.39
N GLY A 150 14.01 8.04 -1.46
CA GLY A 150 14.44 8.64 -2.73
C GLY A 150 15.23 7.70 -3.65
N ASP A 151 16.04 6.81 -3.07
CA ASP A 151 16.76 5.78 -3.82
C ASP A 151 15.81 4.77 -4.48
N LEU A 152 14.73 4.39 -3.82
CA LEU A 152 13.71 3.50 -4.40
C LEU A 152 12.89 4.20 -5.49
N VAL A 153 12.56 5.47 -5.32
CA VAL A 153 11.91 6.24 -6.41
C VAL A 153 12.81 6.32 -7.63
N LYS A 154 14.11 6.56 -7.44
CA LYS A 154 15.11 6.56 -8.52
C LYS A 154 15.23 5.19 -9.20
N ALA A 155 15.35 4.11 -8.43
CA ALA A 155 15.33 2.75 -8.94
C ALA A 155 14.05 2.48 -9.76
N GLY A 156 12.90 2.96 -9.28
CA GLY A 156 11.63 2.90 -9.98
C GLY A 156 11.70 3.48 -11.40
N HIS A 157 12.25 4.67 -11.57
CA HIS A 157 12.41 5.29 -12.90
C HIS A 157 13.31 4.46 -13.84
N LEU A 158 14.32 3.79 -13.29
CA LEU A 158 15.26 2.96 -14.05
C LEU A 158 14.66 1.62 -14.50
N VAL A 159 13.64 1.12 -13.79
CA VAL A 159 12.95 -0.14 -14.11
C VAL A 159 11.61 0.05 -14.80
N LEU A 160 11.19 1.28 -15.10
CA LEU A 160 10.04 1.51 -15.96
C LEU A 160 10.32 1.04 -17.40
N ARG A 161 9.27 0.68 -18.12
CA ARG A 161 9.32 0.67 -19.59
C ARG A 161 9.07 2.07 -20.16
N SER A 162 9.25 2.25 -21.46
CA SER A 162 8.83 3.49 -22.13
C SER A 162 7.34 3.75 -21.88
N ARG A 163 7.01 4.98 -21.50
CA ARG A 163 5.67 5.44 -21.10
C ARG A 163 5.13 4.86 -19.78
N GLY A 164 5.99 4.20 -19.00
CA GLY A 164 5.63 3.74 -17.67
C GLY A 164 5.53 4.89 -16.65
N THR A 165 4.95 4.60 -15.48
CA THR A 165 4.72 5.58 -14.41
C THR A 165 5.22 5.08 -13.05
N VAL A 166 6.01 5.89 -12.35
CA VAL A 166 6.25 5.72 -10.90
C VAL A 166 5.13 6.44 -10.14
N ILE A 167 4.49 5.76 -9.20
CA ILE A 167 3.45 6.31 -8.33
C ILE A 167 3.93 6.25 -6.89
N SER A 168 4.15 7.40 -6.26
CA SER A 168 4.57 7.49 -4.86
C SER A 168 3.38 7.82 -3.96
N VAL A 169 3.20 7.01 -2.92
CA VAL A 169 2.19 7.16 -1.85
C VAL A 169 2.82 7.44 -0.48
N ALA A 170 4.16 7.42 -0.41
CA ALA A 170 4.95 7.65 0.77
C ALA A 170 6.07 8.67 0.49
N GLY A 171 6.53 9.35 1.53
CA GLY A 171 7.62 10.31 1.44
C GLY A 171 7.88 10.99 2.79
N SER A 172 9.12 11.42 3.02
CA SER A 172 9.47 12.27 4.15
C SER A 172 9.42 13.74 3.77
N THR A 173 9.28 14.63 4.76
CA THR A 173 9.15 16.08 4.55
C THR A 173 10.31 16.69 3.76
N ASP A 174 11.51 16.14 3.90
CA ASP A 174 12.74 16.65 3.29
C ASP A 174 13.17 15.87 2.03
N MET A 175 12.33 14.94 1.57
CA MET A 175 12.64 14.14 0.39
C MET A 175 12.49 14.97 -0.89
N ALA A 176 13.56 15.06 -1.67
CA ALA A 176 13.56 15.68 -2.99
C ALA A 176 13.83 14.64 -4.07
N LEU A 177 13.13 14.76 -5.20
CA LEU A 177 13.37 13.94 -6.39
C LEU A 177 14.15 14.75 -7.43
N GLN A 178 15.34 14.26 -7.79
CA GLN A 178 16.07 14.76 -8.94
C GLN A 178 15.64 14.00 -10.20
N VAL A 179 15.25 14.74 -11.23
CA VAL A 179 14.79 14.16 -12.51
C VAL A 179 15.75 14.49 -13.64
N THR A 180 16.12 13.47 -14.41
CA THR A 180 16.88 13.66 -15.65
C THR A 180 15.89 13.90 -16.80
N LEU A 181 15.85 15.13 -17.32
CA LEU A 181 14.87 15.54 -18.34
C LEU A 181 14.98 14.73 -19.64
N SER A 182 16.20 14.44 -20.10
CA SER A 182 16.41 13.65 -21.32
C SER A 182 15.85 12.22 -21.19
N GLN A 183 15.90 11.62 -20.01
CA GLN A 183 15.29 10.31 -19.77
C GLN A 183 13.76 10.37 -19.81
N HIS A 184 13.17 11.43 -19.21
CA HIS A 184 11.73 11.64 -19.22
C HIS A 184 11.21 11.89 -20.64
N LEU A 185 11.86 12.78 -21.39
CA LEU A 185 11.48 13.09 -22.76
C LEU A 185 11.71 11.92 -23.72
N GLY A 186 12.86 11.24 -23.62
CA GLY A 186 13.22 10.15 -24.53
C GLY A 186 12.40 8.87 -24.34
N ARG A 187 12.00 8.56 -23.11
CA ARG A 187 11.19 7.36 -22.79
C ARG A 187 9.71 7.67 -22.57
N GLY A 188 9.34 8.93 -22.42
CA GLY A 188 7.98 9.36 -22.10
C GLY A 188 7.49 8.91 -20.72
N ILE A 189 8.39 8.69 -19.76
CA ILE A 189 8.05 8.20 -18.41
C ILE A 189 7.43 9.30 -17.53
N THR A 190 6.64 8.89 -16.55
CA THR A 190 5.94 9.80 -15.63
C THR A 190 6.31 9.51 -14.17
N TYR A 191 6.45 10.56 -13.37
CA TYR A 191 6.38 10.50 -11.91
C TYR A 191 5.06 11.11 -11.44
N ARG A 192 4.35 10.42 -10.55
CA ARG A 192 3.09 10.92 -9.96
C ARG A 192 3.03 10.64 -8.46
N GLY A 193 2.96 11.68 -7.66
CA GLY A 193 2.55 11.56 -6.26
C GLY A 193 1.02 11.43 -6.14
N THR A 194 0.56 10.78 -5.07
CA THR A 194 -0.86 10.74 -4.69
C THR A 194 -1.00 10.82 -3.17
N HIS A 195 -2.07 11.47 -2.72
CA HIS A 195 -2.42 11.57 -1.31
C HIS A 195 -3.67 10.74 -1.04
N GLN A 196 -3.59 9.79 -0.09
CA GLN A 196 -4.70 8.88 0.23
C GLN A 196 -5.20 8.07 -1.00
N GLY A 197 -4.35 7.86 -2.00
CA GLY A 197 -4.69 7.14 -3.23
C GLY A 197 -5.71 7.87 -4.11
N ASP A 198 -5.76 9.21 -4.03
CA ASP A 198 -6.76 10.07 -4.69
C ASP A 198 -8.20 9.60 -4.39
N SER A 199 -8.41 9.01 -3.21
CA SER A 199 -9.67 8.37 -2.83
C SER A 199 -10.69 9.37 -2.32
N VAL A 200 -11.95 9.05 -2.55
CA VAL A 200 -13.09 9.69 -1.89
C VAL A 200 -13.61 8.69 -0.86
N PRO A 201 -13.38 8.86 0.46
CA PRO A 201 -13.63 7.82 1.45
C PRO A 201 -15.07 7.29 1.48
N SER A 202 -16.06 8.17 1.23
CA SER A 202 -17.47 7.79 1.15
C SER A 202 -17.83 6.89 -0.04
N VAL A 203 -16.93 6.76 -1.02
CA VAL A 203 -17.06 5.88 -2.18
C VAL A 203 -16.11 4.69 -2.04
N SER A 204 -14.85 4.96 -1.70
CA SER A 204 -13.79 3.95 -1.67
C SER A 204 -13.95 2.94 -0.52
N ILE A 205 -14.41 3.37 0.66
CA ILE A 205 -14.60 2.44 1.79
C ILE A 205 -15.73 1.43 1.52
N PRO A 206 -16.95 1.86 1.10
CA PRO A 206 -18.00 0.91 0.72
C PRO A 206 -17.56 -0.08 -0.36
N LEU A 207 -16.84 0.39 -1.40
CA LEU A 207 -16.30 -0.50 -2.44
C LEU A 207 -15.36 -1.58 -1.86
N MET A 208 -14.45 -1.21 -0.96
CA MET A 208 -13.53 -2.17 -0.33
C MET A 208 -14.27 -3.18 0.55
N ILE A 209 -15.33 -2.74 1.25
CA ILE A 209 -16.19 -3.62 2.05
C ILE A 209 -16.88 -4.63 1.14
N ASP A 210 -17.46 -4.19 0.03
CA ASP A 210 -18.14 -5.07 -0.92
C ASP A 210 -17.19 -6.08 -1.55
N LEU A 211 -15.99 -5.65 -1.95
CA LEU A 211 -14.96 -6.54 -2.49
C LEU A 211 -14.49 -7.57 -1.46
N TRP A 212 -14.37 -7.19 -0.19
CA TRP A 212 -14.02 -8.11 0.90
C TRP A 212 -15.13 -9.11 1.17
N ARG A 213 -16.39 -8.67 1.27
CA ARG A 213 -17.56 -9.55 1.44
C ARG A 213 -17.70 -10.56 0.28
N GLN A 214 -17.25 -10.20 -0.92
CA GLN A 214 -17.19 -11.09 -2.08
C GLN A 214 -15.97 -12.03 -2.10
N GLY A 215 -15.05 -11.91 -1.14
CA GLY A 215 -13.80 -12.69 -1.09
C GLY A 215 -12.72 -12.23 -2.06
N ASN A 216 -12.91 -11.09 -2.74
CA ASN A 216 -12.00 -10.56 -3.75
C ASN A 216 -10.90 -9.66 -3.17
N PHE A 217 -11.10 -9.10 -1.97
CA PHE A 217 -10.14 -8.21 -1.32
C PHE A 217 -9.86 -8.64 0.13
N PRO A 218 -8.91 -9.56 0.36
CA PRO A 218 -8.64 -10.20 1.65
C PRO A 218 -7.84 -9.30 2.61
N PHE A 219 -8.28 -8.06 2.84
CA PHE A 219 -7.53 -7.08 3.65
C PHE A 219 -7.50 -7.42 5.15
N ASP A 220 -8.44 -8.23 5.62
CA ASP A 220 -8.52 -8.77 6.98
C ASP A 220 -7.28 -9.60 7.34
N HIS A 221 -6.63 -10.24 6.36
CA HIS A 221 -5.35 -10.93 6.56
C HIS A 221 -4.21 -9.99 7.01
N LEU A 222 -4.35 -8.68 6.80
CA LEU A 222 -3.38 -7.69 7.26
C LEU A 222 -3.59 -7.31 8.73
N VAL A 223 -4.78 -7.61 9.28
CA VAL A 223 -5.25 -7.08 10.56
C VAL A 223 -4.96 -8.07 11.68
N ARG A 224 -4.45 -7.54 12.79
CA ARG A 224 -4.46 -8.23 14.09
C ARG A 224 -5.10 -7.32 15.11
N PHE A 225 -6.07 -7.85 15.84
CA PHE A 225 -6.74 -7.15 16.93
C PHE A 225 -5.90 -7.20 18.20
N TYR A 226 -5.96 -6.12 18.96
CA TYR A 226 -5.36 -5.96 20.27
C TYR A 226 -6.36 -5.21 21.15
N GLU A 227 -6.48 -5.55 22.42
CA GLU A 227 -7.18 -4.70 23.39
C GLU A 227 -6.43 -3.38 23.57
N PHE A 228 -7.13 -2.35 24.01
CA PHE A 228 -6.52 -1.04 24.23
C PHE A 228 -5.36 -1.08 25.23
N ASP A 229 -5.45 -1.93 26.27
CA ASP A 229 -4.39 -2.12 27.27
C ASP A 229 -3.13 -2.80 26.70
N GLU A 230 -3.24 -3.44 25.53
CA GLU A 230 -2.14 -4.08 24.80
C GLU A 230 -1.43 -3.11 23.83
N LEU A 231 -1.72 -1.80 23.88
CA LEU A 231 -1.13 -0.77 23.02
C LEU A 231 0.40 -0.88 22.89
N HIS A 232 1.10 -1.18 23.99
CA HIS A 232 2.55 -1.32 23.96
C HIS A 232 2.99 -2.54 23.15
N GLU A 233 2.32 -3.69 23.32
CA GLU A 233 2.61 -4.90 22.54
C GLU A 233 2.32 -4.67 21.06
N ALA A 234 1.16 -4.09 20.73
CA ALA A 234 0.79 -3.75 19.35
C ALA A 234 1.85 -2.87 18.68
N TRP A 235 2.42 -1.92 19.42
CA TRP A 235 3.50 -1.06 18.94
C TRP A 235 4.82 -1.82 18.71
N GLN A 236 5.20 -2.73 19.61
CA GLN A 236 6.42 -3.53 19.46
C GLN A 236 6.30 -4.53 18.30
N ASP A 237 5.16 -5.20 18.18
CA ASP A 237 4.90 -6.13 17.08
C ASP A 237 4.91 -5.42 15.73
N LEU A 238 4.35 -4.21 15.65
CA LEU A 238 4.39 -3.39 14.43
C LEU A 238 5.83 -3.03 14.06
N LYS A 239 6.65 -2.58 15.03
CA LYS A 239 8.06 -2.26 14.82
C LYS A 239 8.89 -3.47 14.39
N ALA A 240 8.62 -4.62 15.00
CA ALA A 240 9.28 -5.89 14.67
C ALA A 240 8.79 -6.48 13.34
N GLY A 241 7.77 -5.89 12.70
CA GLY A 241 7.20 -6.38 11.45
C GLY A 241 6.41 -7.68 11.60
N LYS A 242 5.99 -8.05 12.81
CA LYS A 242 5.17 -9.24 13.10
C LYS A 242 3.70 -9.04 12.75
N VAL A 243 3.26 -7.79 12.66
CA VAL A 243 1.91 -7.39 12.27
C VAL A 243 1.98 -6.29 11.23
N ILE A 244 1.09 -6.33 10.22
CA ILE A 244 0.98 -5.30 9.20
C ILE A 244 0.05 -4.16 9.65
N LYS A 245 -1.12 -4.50 10.19
CA LYS A 245 -2.13 -3.55 10.65
C LYS A 245 -2.66 -3.94 12.03
N PRO A 246 -2.06 -3.44 13.13
CA PRO A 246 -2.68 -3.57 14.43
C PRO A 246 -3.96 -2.72 14.48
N VAL A 247 -5.04 -3.28 15.02
CA VAL A 247 -6.30 -2.58 15.30
C VAL A 247 -6.58 -2.70 16.79
N LEU A 248 -6.63 -1.55 17.46
CA LEU A 248 -7.00 -1.49 18.87
C LEU A 248 -8.52 -1.53 18.98
N VAL A 249 -9.02 -2.43 19.80
CA VAL A 249 -10.43 -2.57 20.13
C VAL A 249 -10.62 -2.40 21.63
N ASN A 250 -11.86 -2.08 22.02
CA ASN A 250 -12.29 -2.18 23.41
C ASN A 250 -13.36 -3.27 23.43
N MET A 251 -13.00 -4.50 23.83
CA MET A 251 -13.95 -5.61 23.88
C MET A 251 -14.76 -5.67 25.20
N GLY A 252 -14.73 -4.59 26.00
CA GLY A 252 -15.51 -4.41 27.23
C GLY A 252 -16.44 -3.19 27.22
#